data_AF-A0A382M6X4-F1
#
_entry.id   AF-A0A382M6X4-F1
#
_cell.length_a   1.000
_cell.length_b   1.000
_cell.length_c   1.000
_cell.angle_alpha   90.00
_cell.angle_beta   90.00
_cell.angle_gamma   90.00
#
_symmetry.space_group_name_H-M   'P 1'
#
loop_
_entity.id
_entity.type
_entity.pdbx_description
1 polymer ?
#
loop_
_entity_poly.entity_id
_entity_poly.type
_entity_poly.pdbx_seq_one_letter_code
_entity_poly.pdbx_strand_id
1 'polypeptide(L)'
;MGMYSAQTSLINYPLWISEFSWRTLFIFLGVTFISASTFILNQINDIESDTINKKLFLVGEYIPKGKSLMISKVLLALGTVLSISANWFTSIFVLSIYIVWGILYNKEPYSWKKKPILGWIANSIVGVMLFMIGWYFVITSQTGVEIKYYDISIFKFMLPYVLCFSSVSLLTTLPDMKGDIEAGDKTFPIVYGKGLTIILSFILISVAFVFGLVCGDPLVSTASIVSLPFFLFTVFRGKEKDIIR
;
A
#
# COMPACT_ATOMS: atom_id res chain seq x y z
N MET A 1 2.83 3.08 -10.51
CA MET A 1 3.61 1.84 -10.74
C MET A 1 2.93 0.93 -11.75
N GLY A 2 1.83 0.25 -11.42
CA GLY A 2 1.17 -0.71 -12.33
C GLY A 2 0.88 -0.18 -13.75
N MET A 3 0.24 0.99 -13.86
CA MET A 3 -0.06 1.60 -15.18
C MET A 3 1.22 1.91 -15.97
N TYR A 4 2.25 2.43 -15.29
CA TYR A 4 3.55 2.73 -15.91
C TYR A 4 4.21 1.45 -16.45
N SER A 5 4.28 0.41 -15.63
CA SER A 5 4.92 -0.85 -16.00
C SER A 5 4.17 -1.59 -17.13
N ALA A 6 2.84 -1.50 -17.17
CA ALA A 6 2.06 -2.03 -18.29
C ALA A 6 2.28 -1.23 -19.57
N GLN A 7 2.42 0.10 -19.47
CA GLN A 7 2.72 0.91 -20.67
C GLN A 7 4.12 0.61 -21.22
N THR A 8 5.12 0.45 -20.35
CA THR A 8 6.49 0.13 -20.80
C THR A 8 6.63 -1.28 -21.35
N SER A 9 5.75 -2.22 -20.98
CA SER A 9 5.71 -3.55 -21.58
C SER A 9 5.06 -3.57 -22.97
N LEU A 10 4.25 -2.55 -23.30
CA LEU A 10 3.50 -2.45 -24.55
C LEU A 10 4.15 -1.52 -25.57
N ILE A 11 4.74 -0.40 -25.13
CA ILE A 11 5.29 0.65 -25.98
C ILE A 11 6.70 1.02 -25.52
N ASN A 12 7.63 1.10 -26.46
CA ASN A 12 8.95 1.66 -26.20
C ASN A 12 8.81 3.19 -25.97
N TYR A 13 9.03 3.63 -24.73
CA TYR A 13 9.03 5.04 -24.25
C TYR A 13 7.65 5.72 -24.10
N PRO A 14 6.81 5.31 -23.13
CA PRO A 14 5.45 5.83 -22.96
C PRO A 14 5.36 7.05 -22.00
N LEU A 15 6.47 7.73 -21.72
CA LEU A 15 6.47 8.85 -20.78
C LEU A 15 5.78 10.07 -21.43
N TRP A 16 5.16 10.92 -20.60
CA TRP A 16 4.52 12.19 -21.01
C TRP A 16 3.15 12.09 -21.69
N ILE A 17 2.32 11.09 -21.33
CA ILE A 17 0.91 11.07 -21.73
C ILE A 17 0.17 12.21 -21.00
N SER A 18 -0.24 13.24 -21.74
CA SER A 18 -1.01 14.38 -21.22
C SER A 18 -2.51 14.28 -21.50
N GLU A 19 -2.97 13.18 -22.09
CA GLU A 19 -4.37 12.99 -22.42
C GLU A 19 -5.21 12.73 -21.17
N PHE A 20 -6.31 13.48 -21.05
CA PHE A 20 -7.25 13.29 -19.97
C PHE A 20 -8.20 12.11 -20.27
N SER A 21 -8.37 11.23 -19.28
CA SER A 21 -9.23 10.05 -19.38
C SER A 21 -10.19 9.98 -18.20
N TRP A 22 -11.50 10.06 -18.49
CA TRP A 22 -12.56 9.89 -17.49
C TRP A 22 -12.46 8.55 -16.75
N ARG A 23 -12.11 7.47 -17.47
CA ARG A 23 -11.91 6.15 -16.85
C ARG A 23 -10.76 6.17 -15.86
N THR A 24 -9.66 6.86 -16.20
CA THR A 24 -8.49 7.01 -15.32
C THR A 24 -8.85 7.82 -14.07
N LEU A 25 -9.62 8.90 -14.24
CA LEU A 25 -10.13 9.68 -13.11
C LEU A 25 -11.04 8.83 -12.21
N PHE A 26 -11.96 8.04 -12.79
CA PHE A 26 -12.89 7.21 -12.03
C PHE A 26 -12.18 6.09 -11.27
N ILE A 27 -11.20 5.40 -11.85
CA ILE A 27 -10.44 4.38 -11.12
C ILE A 27 -9.60 5.02 -10.01
N PHE A 28 -8.99 6.17 -10.25
CA PHE A 28 -8.24 6.91 -9.25
C PHE A 28 -9.12 7.33 -8.06
N LEU A 29 -10.28 7.93 -8.33
CA LEU A 29 -11.26 8.28 -7.29
C LEU A 29 -11.82 7.04 -6.59
N GLY A 30 -12.07 5.96 -7.33
CA GLY A 30 -12.53 4.68 -6.80
C GLY A 30 -11.58 4.10 -5.75
N VAL A 31 -10.30 4.00 -6.10
CA VAL A 31 -9.22 3.55 -5.19
C VAL A 31 -9.07 4.50 -4.01
N THR A 32 -9.11 5.81 -4.25
CA THR A 32 -8.99 6.85 -3.20
C THR A 32 -10.11 6.72 -2.18
N PHE A 33 -11.37 6.62 -2.61
CA PHE A 33 -12.51 6.53 -1.71
C PHE A 33 -12.56 5.21 -0.94
N ILE A 34 -12.21 4.09 -1.57
CA ILE A 34 -12.09 2.81 -0.86
C ILE A 34 -10.95 2.87 0.17
N SER A 35 -9.80 3.42 -0.18
CA SER A 35 -8.68 3.58 0.76
C SER A 35 -9.08 4.49 1.93
N ALA A 36 -9.69 5.64 1.65
CA ALA A 36 -10.18 6.56 2.67
C ALA A 36 -11.22 5.90 3.59
N SER A 37 -12.14 5.11 3.04
CA SER A 37 -13.09 4.31 3.82
C SER A 37 -12.37 3.39 4.81
N THR A 38 -11.32 2.67 4.37
CA THR A 38 -10.54 1.78 5.23
C THR A 38 -9.72 2.53 6.28
N PHE A 39 -9.13 3.68 5.96
CA PHE A 39 -8.38 4.49 6.93
C PHE A 39 -9.29 5.11 7.99
N ILE A 40 -10.50 5.53 7.63
CA ILE A 40 -11.49 5.98 8.61
C ILE A 40 -11.89 4.83 9.54
N LEU A 41 -12.09 3.62 9.03
CA LEU A 41 -12.34 2.45 9.87
C LEU A 41 -11.17 2.14 10.81
N ASN A 42 -9.93 2.29 10.31
CA ASN A 42 -8.73 2.15 11.14
C ASN A 42 -8.74 3.15 12.30
N GLN A 43 -8.96 4.43 12.01
CA GLN A 43 -9.02 5.48 13.05
C GLN A 43 -10.17 5.28 14.03
N ILE A 44 -11.32 4.74 13.61
CA ILE A 44 -12.43 4.43 14.53
C ILE A 44 -12.03 3.35 15.55
N ASN A 45 -11.26 2.35 15.10
CA ASN A 45 -10.82 1.23 15.94
C ASN A 45 -9.63 1.58 16.83
N ASP A 46 -8.75 2.49 16.40
CA ASP A 46 -7.46 2.78 17.04
C ASP A 46 -7.45 4.06 17.89
N ILE A 47 -8.62 4.55 18.30
CA ILE A 47 -8.72 5.83 19.02
C ILE A 47 -7.82 5.87 20.26
N GLU A 48 -7.76 4.78 21.03
CA GLU A 48 -6.95 4.72 22.25
C GLU A 48 -5.45 4.64 21.94
N SER A 49 -5.03 3.72 21.07
CA SER A 49 -3.62 3.50 20.73
C SER A 49 -3.00 4.68 19.97
N ASP A 50 -3.74 5.30 19.05
CA ASP A 50 -3.26 6.45 18.30
C ASP A 50 -3.10 7.69 19.23
N THR A 51 -3.83 7.76 20.36
CA THR A 51 -3.82 8.89 21.32
C THR A 51 -2.49 8.88 22.06
N ILE A 52 -2.07 7.68 22.46
CA ILE A 52 -0.74 7.41 23.03
C ILE A 52 0.35 7.79 22.03
N ASN A 53 0.19 7.41 20.76
CA ASN A 53 1.14 7.71 19.69
C ASN A 53 1.11 9.18 19.21
N LYS A 54 0.22 10.03 19.75
CA LYS A 54 0.06 11.44 19.36
C LYS A 54 -0.13 11.64 17.85
N LYS A 55 -0.83 10.72 17.18
CA LYS A 55 -1.18 10.87 15.76
C LYS A 55 -2.24 11.96 15.58
N LEU A 56 -2.38 12.45 14.35
CA LEU A 56 -3.40 13.45 14.02
C LEU A 56 -4.79 12.81 14.00
N PHE A 57 -5.65 13.22 14.93
CA PHE A 57 -7.00 12.69 15.07
C PHE A 57 -8.03 13.57 14.40
N LEU A 58 -8.70 13.01 13.40
CA LEU A 58 -9.93 13.59 12.87
C LEU A 58 -11.16 12.94 13.51
N VAL A 59 -11.11 11.61 13.69
CA VAL A 59 -12.18 10.82 14.30
C VAL A 59 -12.08 10.88 15.83
N GLY A 60 -13.19 11.15 16.50
CA GLY A 60 -13.27 11.23 17.96
C GLY A 60 -13.01 12.64 18.51
N GLU A 61 -12.08 13.38 17.92
CA GLU A 61 -11.76 14.76 18.31
C GLU A 61 -12.62 15.79 17.57
N TYR A 62 -12.60 15.79 16.23
CA TYR A 62 -13.36 16.75 15.42
C TYR A 62 -14.64 16.16 14.81
N ILE A 63 -14.64 14.87 14.51
CA ILE A 63 -15.76 14.16 13.89
C ILE A 63 -16.22 13.00 14.78
N PRO A 64 -17.47 13.00 15.26
CA PRO A 64 -18.01 11.91 16.08
C PRO A 64 -17.93 10.55 15.39
N LYS A 65 -17.63 9.48 16.14
CA LYS A 65 -17.45 8.10 15.63
C LYS A 65 -18.60 7.66 14.71
N GLY A 66 -19.85 7.95 15.09
CA GLY A 66 -21.03 7.60 14.29
C GLY A 66 -21.07 8.28 12.91
N LYS A 67 -20.68 9.56 12.84
CA LYS A 67 -20.57 10.30 11.57
C LYS A 67 -19.40 9.76 10.73
N SER A 68 -18.26 9.48 11.36
CA SER A 68 -17.11 8.88 10.68
C SER A 68 -17.45 7.53 10.06
N LEU A 69 -18.21 6.69 10.77
CA LEU A 69 -18.69 5.41 10.23
C LEU A 69 -19.62 5.60 9.03
N MET A 70 -20.53 6.58 9.09
CA MET A 70 -21.40 6.92 7.96
C MET A 70 -20.58 7.39 6.74
N ILE A 71 -19.61 8.29 6.94
CA ILE A 71 -18.72 8.77 5.87
C ILE A 71 -17.95 7.60 5.25
N SER A 72 -17.38 6.72 6.06
CA SER A 72 -16.68 5.52 5.58
C SER A 72 -17.58 4.64 4.70
N LYS A 73 -18.85 4.42 5.08
CA LYS A 73 -19.81 3.65 4.28
C LYS A 73 -20.17 4.34 2.96
N VAL A 74 -20.37 5.66 2.98
CA VAL A 74 -20.65 6.43 1.76
C VAL A 74 -19.46 6.38 0.81
N LEU A 75 -18.24 6.56 1.31
CA LEU A 75 -17.02 6.46 0.50
C LEU A 75 -16.82 5.06 -0.08
N LEU A 76 -17.11 4.01 0.68
CA LEU A 76 -17.09 2.63 0.17
C LEU A 76 -18.07 2.47 -1.00
N ALA A 77 -19.31 2.93 -0.85
CA ALA A 77 -20.33 2.82 -1.89
C ALA A 77 -19.94 3.61 -3.15
N LEU A 78 -19.53 4.87 -2.99
CA LEU A 78 -19.09 5.71 -4.11
C LEU A 78 -17.85 5.14 -4.78
N GLY A 79 -16.85 4.70 -4.01
CA GLY A 79 -15.63 4.10 -4.56
C GLY A 79 -15.91 2.82 -5.34
N THR A 80 -16.85 2.01 -4.87
CA THR A 80 -17.33 0.80 -5.56
C THR A 80 -17.97 1.17 -6.90
N VAL A 81 -18.93 2.11 -6.91
CA VAL A 81 -19.62 2.55 -8.13
C VAL A 81 -18.63 3.13 -9.14
N LEU A 82 -17.71 4.00 -8.70
CA LEU A 82 -16.70 4.62 -9.56
C LEU A 82 -15.72 3.59 -10.14
N SER A 83 -15.23 2.66 -9.32
CA SER A 83 -14.30 1.62 -9.79
C SER A 83 -14.94 0.67 -10.82
N ILE A 84 -16.20 0.25 -10.60
CA ILE A 84 -16.95 -0.57 -11.57
C ILE A 84 -17.19 0.20 -12.86
N SER A 85 -17.57 1.48 -12.76
CA SER A 85 -17.80 2.36 -13.91
C SER A 85 -16.54 2.61 -14.72
N ALA A 86 -15.37 2.61 -14.07
CA ALA A 86 -14.08 2.71 -14.75
C ALA A 86 -13.74 1.42 -15.50
N ASN A 87 -13.77 0.28 -14.79
CA ASN A 87 -13.46 -1.04 -15.34
C ASN A 87 -13.85 -2.15 -14.33
N TRP A 88 -14.83 -2.98 -14.71
CA TRP A 88 -15.38 -4.05 -13.86
C TRP A 88 -14.35 -5.09 -13.42
N PHE A 89 -13.32 -5.36 -14.23
CA PHE A 89 -12.32 -6.37 -13.89
C PHE A 89 -11.37 -5.83 -12.81
N THR A 90 -10.90 -4.60 -12.98
CA THR A 90 -10.02 -3.97 -11.98
C THR A 90 -10.73 -3.67 -10.67
N SER A 91 -12.05 -3.46 -10.68
CA SER A 91 -12.84 -3.21 -9.46
C SER A 91 -12.79 -4.39 -8.48
N ILE A 92 -12.56 -5.61 -8.96
CA ILE A 92 -12.34 -6.80 -8.11
C ILE A 92 -11.14 -6.57 -7.18
N PHE A 93 -10.03 -6.06 -7.71
CA PHE A 93 -8.85 -5.75 -6.92
C PHE A 93 -9.09 -4.56 -5.98
N VAL A 94 -9.82 -3.52 -6.43
CA VAL A 94 -10.16 -2.37 -5.57
C VAL A 94 -11.02 -2.82 -4.38
N LEU A 95 -12.04 -3.65 -4.61
CA LEU A 95 -12.87 -4.20 -3.53
C LEU A 95 -12.08 -5.14 -2.62
N SER A 96 -11.11 -5.87 -3.16
CA SER A 96 -10.22 -6.72 -2.37
C SER A 96 -9.36 -5.92 -1.39
N ILE A 97 -8.99 -4.67 -1.72
CA ILE A 97 -8.33 -3.76 -0.75
C ILE A 97 -9.23 -3.51 0.46
N TYR A 98 -10.53 -3.29 0.27
CA TYR A 98 -11.46 -3.14 1.39
C TYR A 98 -11.56 -4.41 2.23
N ILE A 99 -11.55 -5.59 1.61
CA ILE A 99 -11.54 -6.86 2.35
C ILE A 99 -10.26 -6.97 3.20
N VAL A 100 -9.09 -6.69 2.62
CA VAL A 100 -7.82 -6.81 3.33
C VAL A 100 -7.68 -5.74 4.41
N TRP A 101 -7.77 -4.45 4.08
CA TRP A 101 -7.57 -3.36 5.05
C TRP A 101 -8.79 -3.07 5.93
N GLY A 102 -10.01 -3.13 5.37
CA GLY A 102 -11.23 -2.80 6.11
C GLY A 102 -11.74 -3.93 7.01
N ILE A 103 -11.50 -5.19 6.64
CA ILE A 103 -12.00 -6.36 7.37
C ILE A 103 -10.85 -7.12 8.03
N LEU A 104 -9.95 -7.74 7.27
CA LEU A 104 -8.94 -8.66 7.81
C LEU A 104 -7.92 -7.93 8.71
N TYR A 105 -7.49 -6.75 8.30
CA TYR A 105 -6.51 -5.94 9.03
C TYR A 105 -7.10 -5.36 10.31
N ASN A 106 -8.36 -4.90 10.26
CA ASN A 106 -8.93 -4.00 11.27
C ASN A 106 -9.97 -4.62 12.21
N LYS A 107 -10.73 -5.64 11.79
CA LYS A 107 -11.86 -6.16 12.56
C LYS A 107 -11.53 -7.49 13.25
N GLU A 108 -12.04 -7.62 14.47
CA GLU A 108 -12.11 -8.91 15.16
C GLU A 108 -13.02 -9.88 14.38
N PRO A 109 -12.72 -11.20 14.37
CA PRO A 109 -11.65 -11.88 15.10
C PRO A 109 -10.28 -11.92 14.38
N TYR A 110 -10.15 -11.25 13.23
CA TYR A 110 -8.95 -11.36 12.40
C TYR A 110 -7.81 -10.49 12.94
N SER A 111 -8.07 -9.17 13.01
CA SER A 111 -7.17 -8.13 13.52
C SER A 111 -5.71 -8.34 13.10
N TRP A 112 -5.47 -8.57 11.79
CA TRP A 112 -4.15 -8.95 11.29
C TRP A 112 -3.07 -7.91 11.61
N LYS A 113 -3.44 -6.63 11.74
CA LYS A 113 -2.51 -5.57 12.15
C LYS A 113 -1.80 -5.84 13.47
N LYS A 114 -2.48 -6.52 14.40
CA LYS A 114 -1.98 -6.85 15.75
C LYS A 114 -1.05 -8.07 15.75
N LYS A 115 -0.86 -8.72 14.61
CA LYS A 115 -0.09 -9.97 14.45
C LYS A 115 1.19 -9.69 13.68
N PRO A 116 2.31 -10.33 14.05
CA PRO A 116 3.63 -9.86 13.64
C PRO A 116 3.85 -10.02 12.13
N ILE A 117 3.46 -11.17 11.60
CA ILE A 117 3.62 -11.49 10.17
C ILE A 117 2.39 -11.03 9.38
N LEU A 118 1.18 -11.24 9.90
CA LEU A 118 -0.04 -10.99 9.12
C LEU A 118 -0.27 -9.49 8.84
N GLY A 119 0.10 -8.59 9.76
CA GLY A 119 -0.01 -7.15 9.53
C GLY A 119 0.89 -6.70 8.38
N TRP A 120 2.13 -7.20 8.36
CA TRP A 120 3.08 -6.94 7.27
C TRP A 120 2.63 -7.56 5.94
N ILE A 121 2.15 -8.81 5.96
CA ILE A 121 1.62 -9.48 4.77
C ILE A 121 0.39 -8.75 4.22
N ALA A 122 -0.53 -8.30 5.07
CA ALA A 122 -1.72 -7.55 4.65
C ALA A 122 -1.35 -6.32 3.82
N ASN A 123 -0.41 -5.52 4.32
CA ASN A 123 0.08 -4.34 3.61
C ASN A 123 0.76 -4.73 2.30
N SER A 124 1.62 -5.75 2.31
CA SER A 124 2.30 -6.23 1.10
C SER A 124 1.31 -6.71 0.02
N ILE A 125 0.25 -7.42 0.42
CA ILE A 125 -0.85 -7.86 -0.46
C ILE A 125 -1.59 -6.65 -1.05
N VAL A 126 -1.85 -5.60 -0.28
CA VAL A 126 -2.48 -4.39 -0.83
C VAL A 126 -1.55 -3.69 -1.82
N GLY A 127 -0.23 -3.67 -1.58
CA GLY A 127 0.75 -3.20 -2.56
C GLY A 127 0.68 -3.96 -3.89
N VAL A 128 0.54 -5.29 -3.82
CA VAL A 128 0.29 -6.16 -4.99
C VAL A 128 -1.02 -5.76 -5.70
N MET A 129 -2.12 -5.60 -4.95
CA MET A 129 -3.42 -5.22 -5.52
C MET A 129 -3.36 -3.86 -6.21
N LEU A 130 -2.71 -2.86 -5.61
CA LEU A 130 -2.53 -1.52 -6.20
C LEU A 130 -1.72 -1.59 -7.50
N PHE A 131 -0.68 -2.43 -7.55
CA PHE A 131 0.05 -2.68 -8.78
C PHE A 131 -0.84 -3.33 -9.84
N MET A 132 -1.57 -4.38 -9.48
CA MET A 132 -2.47 -5.10 -10.39
C MET A 132 -3.59 -4.22 -10.94
N ILE A 133 -4.18 -3.34 -10.12
CA ILE A 133 -5.19 -2.36 -10.58
C ILE A 133 -4.63 -1.55 -11.74
N GLY A 134 -3.46 -0.95 -11.56
CA GLY A 134 -2.86 -0.14 -12.61
C GLY A 134 -2.46 -0.94 -13.85
N TRP A 135 -1.86 -2.12 -13.65
CA TRP A 135 -1.41 -2.98 -14.75
C TRP A 135 -2.59 -3.41 -15.63
N TYR A 136 -3.59 -4.04 -15.02
CA TYR A 136 -4.74 -4.54 -15.75
C TYR A 136 -5.64 -3.43 -16.26
N PHE A 137 -5.67 -2.26 -15.62
CA PHE A 137 -6.40 -1.11 -16.15
C PHE A 137 -5.89 -0.69 -17.53
N VAL A 138 -4.57 -0.67 -17.73
CA VAL A 138 -3.97 -0.38 -19.05
C VAL A 138 -4.22 -1.51 -20.03
N ILE A 139 -3.88 -2.75 -19.66
CA ILE A 139 -3.99 -3.93 -20.53
C ILE A 139 -5.41 -4.11 -21.05
N THR A 140 -6.42 -3.98 -20.18
CA THR A 140 -7.83 -4.16 -20.56
C THR A 140 -8.44 -2.95 -21.27
N SER A 141 -7.78 -1.80 -21.22
CA SER A 141 -8.23 -0.61 -21.96
C SER A 141 -7.68 -0.58 -23.39
N GLN A 142 -6.67 -1.40 -23.72
CA GLN A 142 -6.14 -1.50 -25.07
C GLN A 142 -6.92 -2.54 -25.89
N THR A 143 -7.43 -2.11 -27.04
CA THR A 143 -8.13 -2.99 -27.99
C THR A 143 -7.15 -4.00 -28.59
N GLY A 144 -7.48 -5.29 -28.51
CA GLY A 144 -6.70 -6.37 -29.15
C GLY A 144 -5.66 -7.07 -28.28
N VAL A 145 -5.51 -6.68 -27.01
CA VAL A 145 -4.68 -7.42 -26.04
C VAL A 145 -5.55 -8.44 -25.30
N GLU A 146 -5.34 -9.73 -25.55
CA GLU A 146 -5.95 -10.78 -24.74
C GLU A 146 -5.31 -10.82 -23.35
N ILE A 147 -6.14 -10.85 -22.29
CA ILE A 147 -5.67 -11.01 -20.92
C ILE A 147 -5.15 -12.45 -20.77
N LYS A 148 -3.83 -12.60 -20.76
CA LYS A 148 -3.18 -13.86 -20.39
C LYS A 148 -3.12 -13.96 -18.87
N TYR A 149 -4.13 -14.56 -18.26
CA TYR A 149 -4.21 -14.73 -16.80
C TYR A 149 -3.03 -15.53 -16.20
N TYR A 150 -2.31 -16.29 -17.02
CA TYR A 150 -1.15 -17.10 -16.61
C TYR A 150 0.20 -16.49 -16.99
N ASP A 151 0.23 -15.21 -17.38
CA ASP A 151 1.48 -14.57 -17.77
C ASP A 151 2.35 -14.27 -16.53
N ILE A 152 3.30 -15.16 -16.28
CA ILE A 152 4.27 -15.04 -15.18
C ILE A 152 5.19 -13.82 -15.39
N SER A 153 5.26 -13.23 -16.59
CA SER A 153 6.07 -12.05 -16.87
C SER A 153 5.67 -10.85 -16.00
N ILE A 154 4.40 -10.75 -15.56
CA ILE A 154 3.94 -9.69 -14.66
C ILE A 154 4.75 -9.66 -13.36
N PHE A 155 5.19 -10.81 -12.85
CA PHE A 155 5.99 -10.90 -11.63
C PHE A 155 7.34 -10.19 -11.79
N LYS A 156 7.94 -10.22 -12.99
CA LYS A 156 9.20 -9.51 -13.27
C LYS A 156 9.04 -8.00 -13.07
N PHE A 157 7.90 -7.45 -13.51
CA PHE A 157 7.60 -6.03 -13.35
C PHE A 157 7.12 -5.68 -11.94
N MET A 158 6.35 -6.55 -11.31
CA MET A 158 5.72 -6.30 -10.02
C MET A 158 6.67 -6.46 -8.83
N LEU A 159 7.55 -7.47 -8.87
CA LEU A 159 8.43 -7.84 -7.76
C LEU A 159 9.21 -6.68 -7.14
N PRO A 160 9.93 -5.82 -7.90
CA PRO A 160 10.70 -4.73 -7.28
C PRO A 160 9.81 -3.72 -6.55
N TYR A 161 8.57 -3.48 -7.03
CA TYR A 161 7.62 -2.61 -6.34
C TYR A 161 7.04 -3.25 -5.07
N VAL A 162 6.78 -4.56 -5.10
CA VAL A 162 6.35 -5.30 -3.90
C VAL A 162 7.44 -5.25 -2.83
N LEU A 163 8.70 -5.47 -3.22
CA LEU A 163 9.84 -5.36 -2.30
C LEU A 163 9.97 -3.95 -1.70
N CYS A 164 9.80 -2.89 -2.50
CA CYS A 164 9.76 -1.52 -2.00
C CYS A 164 8.62 -1.31 -1.00
N PHE A 165 7.40 -1.74 -1.35
CA PHE A 165 6.22 -1.56 -0.52
C PHE A 165 6.35 -2.33 0.80
N SER A 166 6.80 -3.59 0.75
CA SER A 166 7.07 -4.42 1.92
C SER A 166 8.15 -3.82 2.82
N SER A 167 9.21 -3.24 2.23
CA SER A 167 10.27 -2.57 2.97
C SER A 167 9.75 -1.37 3.77
N VAL A 168 9.00 -0.49 3.11
CA VAL A 168 8.39 0.69 3.74
C VAL A 168 7.37 0.28 4.79
N SER A 169 6.50 -0.69 4.48
CA SER A 169 5.49 -1.20 5.42
C SER A 169 6.09 -1.75 6.71
N LEU A 170 7.27 -2.39 6.66
CA LEU A 170 7.96 -2.81 7.88
C LEU A 170 8.50 -1.61 8.65
N LEU A 171 9.12 -0.65 7.95
CA LEU A 171 9.73 0.49 8.60
C LEU A 171 8.70 1.40 9.29
N THR A 172 7.50 1.54 8.71
CA THR A 172 6.39 2.32 9.28
C THR A 172 5.79 1.72 10.55
N THR A 173 6.10 0.47 10.90
CA THR A 173 5.67 -0.10 12.19
C THR A 173 6.54 0.34 13.37
N LEU A 174 7.73 0.90 13.11
CA LEU A 174 8.65 1.28 14.17
C LEU A 174 8.20 2.52 14.98
N PRO A 175 7.66 3.59 14.36
CA PRO A 175 7.13 4.72 15.12
C PRO A 175 5.94 4.33 16.03
N ASP A 176 5.16 3.33 15.62
CA ASP A 176 3.93 2.91 16.30
C ASP A 176 4.18 1.96 17.49
N MET A 177 5.42 1.47 17.67
CA MET A 177 5.77 0.48 18.68
C MET A 177 5.32 0.82 20.10
N LYS A 178 5.37 2.09 20.52
CA LYS A 178 4.99 2.49 21.88
C LYS A 178 3.50 2.27 22.13
N GLY A 179 2.64 2.82 21.26
CA GLY A 179 1.21 2.61 21.34
C GLY A 179 0.80 1.15 21.10
N ASP A 180 1.48 0.43 20.21
CA ASP A 180 1.24 -1.00 19.99
C ASP A 180 1.52 -1.84 21.24
N ILE A 181 2.62 -1.55 21.98
CA ILE A 181 2.96 -2.23 23.24
C ILE A 181 1.88 -1.96 24.29
N GLU A 182 1.45 -0.71 24.44
CA GLU A 182 0.41 -0.34 25.42
C GLU A 182 -0.96 -0.95 25.08
N ALA A 183 -1.27 -1.12 23.79
CA ALA A 183 -2.46 -1.82 23.31
C ALA A 183 -2.39 -3.35 23.42
N GLY A 184 -1.24 -3.91 23.79
CA GLY A 184 -1.00 -5.35 23.88
C GLY A 184 -0.84 -6.05 22.52
N ASP A 185 -0.54 -5.30 21.47
CA ASP A 185 -0.35 -5.81 20.11
C ASP A 185 1.00 -6.51 19.96
N LYS A 186 1.06 -7.47 19.03
CA LYS A 186 2.26 -8.27 18.74
C LYS A 186 2.76 -7.96 17.33
N THR A 187 3.04 -6.70 17.04
CA THR A 187 3.53 -6.28 15.71
C THR A 187 4.95 -6.80 15.43
N PHE A 188 5.37 -6.83 14.17
CA PHE A 188 6.67 -7.37 13.75
C PHE A 188 7.86 -6.88 14.59
N PRO A 189 8.05 -5.55 14.80
CA PRO A 189 9.18 -5.05 15.56
C PRO A 189 9.09 -5.33 17.07
N ILE A 190 7.89 -5.59 17.60
CA ILE A 190 7.71 -6.00 19.01
C ILE A 190 8.18 -7.44 19.20
N VAL A 191 7.80 -8.34 18.29
CA VAL A 191 8.11 -9.77 18.42
C VAL A 191 9.55 -10.09 18.02
N TYR A 192 10.03 -9.51 16.91
CA TYR A 192 11.34 -9.84 16.33
C TYR A 192 12.42 -8.79 16.60
N GLY A 193 12.04 -7.68 17.21
CA GLY A 193 12.94 -6.60 17.58
C GLY A 193 13.18 -5.58 16.46
N LYS A 194 13.36 -4.32 16.89
CA LYS A 194 13.61 -3.17 16.03
C LYS A 194 14.81 -3.35 15.08
N GLY A 195 15.90 -3.96 15.56
CA GLY A 195 17.11 -4.16 14.75
C GLY A 195 16.85 -5.04 13.53
N LEU A 196 16.13 -6.16 13.72
CA LEU A 196 15.79 -7.06 12.62
C LEU A 196 14.86 -6.38 11.62
N THR A 197 13.86 -5.62 12.10
CA THR A 197 12.95 -4.86 11.22
C THR A 197 13.70 -3.90 10.32
N ILE A 198 14.63 -3.12 10.88
CA ILE A 198 15.44 -2.15 10.11
C ILE A 198 16.31 -2.87 9.07
N ILE A 199 17.02 -3.93 9.47
CA ILE A 199 17.91 -4.70 8.58
C ILE A 199 17.10 -5.35 7.45
N LEU A 200 15.97 -5.99 7.78
CA LEU A 200 15.11 -6.62 6.79
C LEU A 200 14.54 -5.59 5.80
N SER A 201 14.05 -4.46 6.30
CA SER A 201 13.62 -3.33 5.46
C SER A 201 14.74 -2.86 4.52
N PHE A 202 15.97 -2.69 5.02
CA PHE A 202 17.13 -2.29 4.22
C PHE A 202 17.48 -3.33 3.13
N ILE A 203 17.45 -4.62 3.47
CA ILE A 203 17.69 -5.70 2.52
C ILE A 203 16.63 -5.66 1.41
N LEU A 204 15.35 -5.56 1.76
CA LEU A 204 14.25 -5.55 0.78
C LEU A 204 14.37 -4.38 -0.21
N ILE A 205 14.68 -3.16 0.25
CA ILE A 205 14.85 -2.01 -0.65
C ILE A 205 16.13 -2.11 -1.49
N SER A 206 17.20 -2.71 -0.96
CA SER A 206 18.43 -2.96 -1.70
C SER A 206 18.23 -3.98 -2.81
N VAL A 207 17.51 -5.07 -2.52
CA VAL A 207 17.13 -6.08 -3.51
C VAL A 207 16.21 -5.46 -4.56
N ALA A 208 15.24 -4.63 -4.15
CA ALA A 208 14.38 -3.91 -5.09
C ALA A 208 15.17 -3.03 -6.06
N PHE A 209 16.19 -2.31 -5.58
CA PHE A 209 17.09 -1.51 -6.41
C PHE A 209 17.85 -2.36 -7.43
N VAL A 210 18.46 -3.47 -7.00
CA VAL A 210 19.18 -4.38 -7.89
C VAL A 210 18.24 -4.97 -8.95
N PHE A 211 17.05 -5.42 -8.55
CA PHE A 211 16.05 -5.89 -9.51
C PHE A 211 15.61 -4.80 -10.48
N GLY A 212 15.43 -3.56 -10.00
CA GLY A 212 15.15 -2.41 -10.84
C GLY A 212 16.20 -2.21 -11.95
N LEU A 213 17.48 -2.25 -11.58
CA LEU A 213 18.58 -2.10 -12.53
C LEU A 213 18.63 -3.26 -13.54
N VAL A 214 18.52 -4.50 -13.06
CA VAL A 214 18.55 -5.70 -13.91
C VAL A 214 17.36 -5.73 -14.88
N CYS A 215 16.19 -5.29 -14.43
CA CYS A 215 15.00 -5.19 -15.27
C CYS A 215 14.98 -3.95 -16.17
N GLY A 216 15.93 -3.02 -16.01
CA GLY A 216 15.94 -1.76 -16.75
C GLY A 216 14.74 -0.87 -16.43
N ASP A 217 14.18 -0.95 -15.22
CA ASP A 217 13.07 -0.12 -14.77
C ASP A 217 13.61 1.16 -14.09
N PRO A 218 13.62 2.31 -14.78
CA PRO A 218 14.18 3.53 -14.22
C PRO A 218 13.36 4.07 -13.05
N LEU A 219 12.05 3.80 -12.98
CA LEU A 219 11.18 4.35 -11.95
C LEU A 219 11.47 3.70 -10.59
N VAL A 220 11.52 2.37 -10.53
CA VAL A 220 11.86 1.70 -9.26
C VAL A 220 13.33 1.88 -8.92
N SER A 221 14.24 1.87 -9.91
CA SER A 221 15.67 2.08 -9.67
C SER A 221 15.94 3.45 -9.04
N THR A 222 15.34 4.51 -9.59
CA THR A 222 15.50 5.88 -9.05
C THR A 222 14.83 6.04 -7.69
N ALA A 223 13.61 5.53 -7.51
CA ALA A 223 12.92 5.58 -6.22
C ALA A 223 13.70 4.85 -5.11
N SER A 224 14.21 3.64 -5.40
CA SER A 224 14.97 2.86 -4.43
C SER A 224 16.34 3.48 -4.12
N ILE A 225 17.11 3.95 -5.12
CA ILE A 225 18.42 4.56 -4.84
C ILE A 225 18.34 5.86 -4.05
N VAL A 226 17.30 6.68 -4.31
CA VAL A 226 17.07 7.90 -3.51
C VAL A 226 16.69 7.54 -2.08
N SER A 227 15.97 6.43 -1.88
CA SER A 227 15.57 5.96 -0.55
C SER A 227 16.72 5.30 0.23
N LEU A 228 17.63 4.60 -0.45
CA LEU A 228 18.68 3.78 0.17
C LEU A 228 19.54 4.49 1.22
N PRO A 229 20.03 5.73 1.01
CA PRO A 229 20.79 6.47 2.02
C PRO A 229 20.03 6.64 3.34
N PHE A 230 18.70 6.86 3.28
CA PHE A 230 17.88 7.01 4.48
C PHE A 230 17.80 5.70 5.26
N PHE A 231 17.53 4.57 4.57
CA PHE A 231 17.50 3.26 5.22
C PHE A 231 18.87 2.87 5.80
N LEU A 232 19.96 3.14 5.07
CA LEU A 232 21.32 2.91 5.54
C LEU A 232 21.63 3.73 6.79
N PHE A 233 21.22 4.99 6.81
CA PHE A 233 21.38 5.86 7.98
C PHE A 233 20.58 5.35 9.19
N THR A 234 19.36 4.84 8.95
CA THR A 234 18.55 4.20 10.00
C THR A 234 19.23 2.94 10.55
N VAL A 235 19.89 2.12 9.70
CA VAL A 235 20.66 0.94 10.14
C VAL A 235 21.79 1.33 11.10
N PHE A 236 22.57 2.36 10.78
CA PHE A 236 23.73 2.73 11.60
C PHE A 236 23.37 3.46 12.90
N ARG A 237 22.36 4.33 12.88
CA ARG A 237 22.02 5.16 14.04
C ARG A 237 20.91 4.59 14.90
N GLY A 238 19.93 3.91 14.30
CA GLY A 238 18.79 3.31 14.98
C GLY A 238 17.92 4.28 15.80
N LYS A 239 18.03 5.61 15.63
CA LYS A 239 17.26 6.58 16.43
C LYS A 239 15.84 6.74 15.88
N GLU A 240 14.88 7.02 16.77
CA GLU A 240 13.47 7.23 16.38
C GLU A 240 13.31 8.34 15.33
N LYS A 241 14.10 9.42 15.43
CA LYS A 241 14.09 10.53 14.46
C LYS A 241 14.61 10.18 13.06
N ASP A 242 15.29 9.05 12.92
CA ASP A 242 15.89 8.59 11.66
C ASP A 242 14.96 7.60 10.92
N ILE A 243 13.79 7.32 11.51
CA ILE A 243 12.73 6.48 10.96
C ILE A 243 11.67 7.45 10.44
N ILE A 244 11.46 7.42 9.12
CA ILE A 244 10.58 8.28 8.28
C ILE A 244 9.56 9.13 9.05
N ARG A 245 9.58 10.45 8.80
CA ARG A 245 8.53 11.41 9.19
C ARG A 245 7.48 11.53 8.10
#